data_AF-A0A7S1W240-F1
#
_entry.id   AF-A0A7S1W240-F1
#
_cell.length_a   1.000
_cell.length_b   1.000
_cell.length_c   1.000
_cell.angle_alpha   90.00
_cell.angle_beta   90.00
_cell.angle_gamma   90.00
#
_symmetry.space_group_name_H-M   'P 1'
#
loop_
_entity.id
_entity.type
_entity.pdbx_description
1 polymer ?
#
loop_
_entity_poly.entity_id
_entity_poly.type
_entity_poly.pdbx_seq_one_letter_code
_entity_poly.pdbx_strand_id
1 'polypeptide(L)'
;CHSGWMWVVLNSKSTSWNPVERLIFPAPSASYDFTSFPDELILIPRADGEQVPCLLLPFRHARFLIIYFHANAEDLGLCYSFCKIMRDLFQVHVLAVEYPGYGVCEGKTDE
;
A
#
# COMPACT_ATOMS: atom_id res chain seq x y z
N CYS A 1 3.74 -24.72 -20.36
CA CYS A 1 3.54 -23.31 -20.73
C CYS A 1 2.06 -22.88 -20.80
N HIS A 2 1.13 -23.45 -20.01
CA HIS A 2 -0.32 -23.08 -20.08
C HIS A 2 -1.06 -23.12 -18.72
N SER A 3 -0.36 -23.21 -17.59
CA SER A 3 -0.97 -23.48 -16.27
C SER A 3 -0.92 -22.31 -15.28
N GLY A 4 -0.33 -21.16 -15.62
CA GLY A 4 -0.20 -20.02 -14.71
C GLY A 4 -1.40 -19.07 -14.67
N TRP A 5 -2.10 -18.90 -15.80
CA TRP A 5 -3.18 -17.93 -15.96
C TRP A 5 -4.44 -18.26 -15.14
N MET A 6 -4.70 -19.55 -14.90
CA MET A 6 -5.91 -19.98 -14.19
C MET A 6 -5.84 -19.68 -12.68
N TRP A 7 -4.65 -19.58 -12.10
CA TRP A 7 -4.47 -19.28 -10.67
C TRP A 7 -4.62 -17.80 -10.33
N VAL A 8 -4.26 -16.90 -11.24
CA VAL A 8 -4.37 -15.44 -11.04
C VAL A 8 -5.84 -15.00 -11.02
N VAL A 9 -6.68 -15.61 -11.86
CA VAL A 9 -8.11 -15.29 -11.94
C VAL A 9 -8.90 -15.84 -10.74
N LEU A 10 -8.48 -16.99 -10.19
CA LEU A 10 -9.19 -17.66 -9.09
C LEU A 10 -8.91 -17.07 -7.70
N ASN A 11 -7.85 -16.27 -7.53
CA ASN A 11 -7.47 -15.71 -6.23
C ASN A 11 -7.71 -14.19 -6.09
N SER A 12 -8.40 -13.58 -7.07
CA SER A 12 -8.74 -12.16 -7.02
C SER A 12 -9.90 -11.91 -6.05
N LYS A 13 -9.67 -11.09 -5.02
CA LYS A 13 -10.71 -10.59 -4.10
C LYS A 13 -11.60 -9.50 -4.72
N SER A 14 -11.38 -9.13 -5.99
CA SER A 14 -12.17 -8.11 -6.69
C SER A 14 -13.52 -8.65 -7.15
N THR A 15 -14.61 -7.92 -6.85
CA THR A 15 -15.95 -8.19 -7.40
C THR A 15 -16.22 -7.47 -8.72
N SER A 16 -15.22 -6.79 -9.32
CA SER A 16 -15.44 -6.11 -10.59
C SER A 16 -15.56 -7.13 -11.74
N TRP A 17 -16.57 -6.93 -12.59
CA TRP A 17 -16.83 -7.74 -13.79
C TRP A 17 -15.98 -7.29 -14.99
N ASN A 18 -15.12 -6.29 -14.80
CA ASN A 18 -14.24 -5.75 -15.82
C ASN A 18 -12.97 -6.63 -15.94
N PRO A 19 -12.81 -7.41 -17.02
CA PRO A 19 -11.66 -8.28 -17.19
C PRO A 19 -10.34 -7.53 -17.33
N VAL A 20 -10.37 -6.24 -17.71
CA VAL A 20 -9.19 -5.38 -17.79
C VAL A 20 -8.65 -5.08 -16.39
N GLU A 21 -9.53 -4.77 -15.45
CA GLU A 21 -9.12 -4.50 -14.07
C GLU A 21 -8.52 -5.72 -13.38
N ARG A 22 -9.11 -6.90 -13.61
CA ARG A 22 -8.59 -8.16 -13.06
C ARG A 22 -7.25 -8.59 -13.65
N LEU A 23 -6.94 -8.17 -14.88
CA LEU A 23 -5.71 -8.53 -15.58
C LEU A 23 -4.56 -7.57 -15.23
N ILE A 24 -4.86 -6.29 -15.02
CA ILE A 24 -3.86 -5.24 -14.79
C ILE A 24 -3.70 -4.92 -13.30
N PHE A 25 -4.68 -5.25 -12.45
CA PHE A 25 -4.70 -4.89 -11.02
C PHE A 25 -4.95 -6.08 -10.07
N PRO A 26 -4.18 -7.18 -10.12
CA PRO A 26 -4.18 -8.11 -8.99
C PRO A 26 -3.53 -7.41 -7.79
N ALA A 27 -4.28 -7.25 -6.69
CA ALA A 27 -3.69 -6.86 -5.41
C ALA A 27 -2.59 -7.90 -5.09
N PRO A 28 -1.32 -7.48 -4.95
CA PRO A 28 -0.24 -8.40 -4.70
C PRO A 28 -0.45 -9.09 -3.35
N SER A 29 0.18 -10.26 -3.17
CA SER A 29 0.34 -10.79 -1.82
C SER A 29 1.08 -9.73 -0.99
N ALA A 30 0.55 -9.41 0.19
CA ALA A 30 1.16 -8.44 1.10
C ALA A 30 2.67 -8.70 1.24
N SER A 31 3.48 -7.70 0.90
CA SER A 31 4.94 -7.78 0.97
C SER A 31 5.47 -7.56 2.39
N TYR A 32 4.60 -7.13 3.30
CA TYR A 32 4.91 -6.79 4.68
C TYR A 32 3.77 -7.20 5.63
N ASP A 33 4.06 -7.16 6.92
CA ASP A 33 3.12 -7.36 8.02
C ASP A 33 3.20 -6.22 9.05
N PHE A 34 2.35 -6.25 10.08
CA PHE A 34 2.34 -5.24 11.15
C PHE A 34 3.65 -5.13 11.96
N THR A 35 4.57 -6.08 11.82
CA THR A 35 5.86 -6.10 12.52
C THR A 35 7.02 -5.64 11.64
N SER A 36 6.78 -5.46 10.35
CA SER A 36 7.82 -5.20 9.34
C SER A 36 8.45 -3.81 9.47
N PHE A 37 7.70 -2.84 9.97
CA PHE A 37 8.16 -1.45 10.12
C PHE A 37 7.91 -0.94 11.55
N PRO A 38 8.73 -1.39 12.52
CA PRO A 38 8.58 -0.95 13.90
C PRO A 38 8.76 0.57 13.99
N ASP A 39 7.91 1.22 14.78
CA ASP A 39 7.88 2.67 15.02
C ASP A 39 7.58 3.58 13.80
N GLU A 40 7.50 3.00 12.60
CA GLU A 40 7.20 3.72 11.34
C GLU A 40 5.79 3.41 10.83
N LEU A 41 5.30 2.18 11.02
CA LEU A 41 3.92 1.82 10.67
C LEU A 41 2.97 2.35 11.73
N ILE A 42 2.04 3.21 11.30
CA ILE A 42 0.98 3.77 12.12
C ILE A 42 -0.38 3.38 11.56
N LEU A 43 -1.37 3.24 12.44
CA LEU A 43 -2.75 2.97 12.07
C LEU A 43 -3.58 4.24 12.27
N ILE A 44 -4.10 4.80 11.18
CA ILE A 44 -4.95 5.98 11.24
C ILE A 44 -6.41 5.53 11.40
N PRO A 45 -7.10 5.90 12.49
CA PRO A 45 -8.49 5.51 12.70
C PRO A 45 -9.41 6.28 11.74
N ARG A 46 -10.35 5.55 11.12
CA ARG A 46 -11.43 6.11 10.30
C ARG A 46 -12.71 6.23 11.14
N ALA A 47 -13.64 7.07 10.67
CA ALA A 47 -14.90 7.33 11.36
C ALA A 47 -15.86 6.12 11.39
N ASP A 48 -15.68 5.15 10.50
CA ASP A 48 -16.43 3.90 10.40
C ASP A 48 -15.88 2.78 11.31
N GLY A 49 -14.79 3.05 12.05
CA GLY A 49 -14.15 2.09 12.94
C GLY A 49 -13.07 1.24 12.27
N GLU A 50 -12.85 1.39 10.95
CA GLU A 50 -11.71 0.79 10.26
C GLU A 50 -10.42 1.57 10.53
N GLN A 51 -9.28 0.98 10.21
CA GLN A 51 -7.96 1.59 10.36
C GLN A 51 -7.21 1.54 9.04
N VAL A 52 -6.55 2.64 8.69
CA VAL A 52 -5.70 2.73 7.50
C VAL A 52 -4.25 2.59 7.92
N PRO A 53 -3.55 1.52 7.50
CA PRO A 53 -2.11 1.42 7.65
C PRO A 53 -1.41 2.54 6.86
N CYS A 54 -0.48 3.22 7.51
CA CYS A 54 0.34 4.25 6.89
C CYS A 54 1.78 4.12 7.39
N LEU A 55 2.75 4.43 6.54
CA LEU A 55 4.15 4.59 6.95
C LEU A 55 4.44 6.07 7.18
N LEU A 56 4.81 6.42 8.40
CA LEU A 56 5.29 7.74 8.74
C LEU A 56 6.81 7.73 8.86
N LEU A 57 7.49 8.41 7.92
CA LEU A 57 8.93 8.56 7.87
C LEU A 57 9.30 9.99 8.27
N PRO A 58 9.56 10.27 9.56
CA PRO A 58 9.83 11.62 10.00
C PRO A 58 11.25 12.07 9.65
N PHE A 59 11.47 13.37 9.42
CA PHE A 59 12.81 13.95 9.26
C PHE A 59 13.01 15.11 10.24
N ARG A 60 14.10 15.10 11.03
CA ARG A 60 14.28 15.94 12.23
C ARG A 60 14.12 17.45 12.01
N HIS A 61 14.42 17.93 10.81
CA HIS A 61 14.40 19.35 10.45
C HIS A 61 13.47 19.66 9.28
N ALA A 62 12.57 18.74 8.95
CA ALA A 62 11.62 18.96 7.87
C ALA A 62 10.58 20.00 8.26
N ARG A 63 10.25 20.86 7.30
CA ARG A 63 9.15 21.84 7.42
C ARG A 63 7.89 21.39 6.70
N PHE A 64 8.03 20.39 5.82
CA PHE A 64 6.98 19.93 4.92
C PHE A 64 6.77 18.43 5.09
N LEU A 65 5.53 18.00 4.85
CA LEU A 65 5.09 16.62 4.81
C LEU A 65 4.61 16.33 3.38
N ILE A 66 5.16 15.28 2.77
CA ILE A 66 4.66 14.72 1.53
C ILE A 66 3.74 13.55 1.89
N ILE A 67 2.51 13.58 1.35
CA ILE A 67 1.61 12.43 1.40
C ILE A 67 1.82 11.65 0.10
N TYR A 68 2.25 10.40 0.22
CA TYR A 68 2.54 9.52 -0.90
C TYR A 68 1.48 8.44 -1.02
N PHE A 69 0.99 8.28 -2.24
CA PHE A 69 0.03 7.25 -2.63
C PHE A 69 0.75 6.30 -3.60
N HIS A 70 0.83 5.02 -3.24
CA HIS A 70 1.63 4.05 -3.98
C HIS A 70 1.03 3.71 -5.35
N ALA A 71 1.83 3.12 -6.23
CA ALA A 71 1.35 2.69 -7.53
C ALA A 71 0.39 1.50 -7.43
N ASN A 72 -0.39 1.26 -8.49
CA ASN A 72 -1.18 0.04 -8.60
C ASN A 72 -0.27 -1.20 -8.55
N ALA A 73 -0.76 -2.28 -7.93
CA ALA A 73 0.00 -3.51 -7.66
C ALA A 73 1.29 -3.33 -6.82
N GLU A 74 1.44 -2.17 -6.17
CA GLU A 74 2.43 -1.89 -5.13
C GLU A 74 1.71 -1.90 -3.77
N ASP A 75 2.46 -2.04 -2.68
CA ASP A 75 1.97 -1.83 -1.31
C ASP A 75 3.01 -1.02 -0.52
N LEU A 76 2.72 -0.73 0.76
CA LEU A 76 3.65 0.04 1.60
C LEU A 76 5.04 -0.60 1.73
N GLY A 77 5.13 -1.93 1.71
CA GLY A 77 6.43 -2.61 1.82
C GLY A 77 7.28 -2.46 0.56
N LEU A 78 6.66 -2.53 -0.62
CA LEU A 78 7.36 -2.34 -1.90
C LEU A 78 7.80 -0.88 -2.10
N CYS A 79 6.95 0.09 -1.75
CA CYS A 79 7.27 1.51 -1.94
C CYS A 79 8.18 2.11 -0.84
N TYR A 80 8.44 1.37 0.26
CA TYR A 80 9.21 1.83 1.41
C TYR A 80 10.57 2.44 1.03
N SER A 81 11.35 1.72 0.22
CA SER A 81 12.70 2.16 -0.17
C SER A 81 12.66 3.46 -0.96
N PHE A 82 11.67 3.60 -1.85
CA PHE A 82 11.46 4.81 -2.63
C PHE A 82 11.06 6.00 -1.73
N CYS A 83 10.09 5.80 -0.83
CA CYS A 83 9.66 6.81 0.15
C CYS A 83 10.81 7.26 1.05
N LYS A 84 11.69 6.33 1.46
CA LYS A 84 12.86 6.66 2.28
C LYS A 84 13.88 7.51 1.53
N ILE A 85 14.19 7.14 0.27
CA ILE A 85 15.07 7.93 -0.59
C ILE A 85 14.48 9.33 -0.80
N MET A 86 13.18 9.43 -1.04
CA MET A 86 12.46 10.71 -1.19
C MET A 86 12.57 11.57 0.08
N ARG A 87 12.33 10.98 1.25
CA ARG A 87 12.47 11.62 2.57
C ARG A 87 13.87 12.18 2.76
N ASP A 88 14.90 11.41 2.41
CA ASP A 88 16.31 11.82 2.59
C ASP A 88 16.77 12.88 1.59
N LEU A 89 16.38 12.76 0.31
CA LEU A 89 16.77 13.69 -0.75
C LEU A 89 16.12 15.07 -0.59
N PHE A 90 14.83 15.10 -0.26
CA PHE A 90 14.09 16.36 -0.11
C PHE A 90 14.12 16.89 1.33
N GLN A 91 14.60 16.10 2.30
CA GLN A 91 14.63 16.46 3.72
C GLN A 91 13.24 16.85 4.24
N VAL A 92 12.24 16.03 3.92
CA VAL A 92 10.83 16.21 4.24
C VAL A 92 10.32 15.04 5.07
N HIS A 93 9.23 15.23 5.81
CA HIS A 93 8.47 14.09 6.31
C HIS A 93 7.77 13.39 5.13
N VAL A 94 7.64 12.08 5.17
CA VAL A 94 6.82 11.33 4.20
C VAL A 94 5.79 10.51 4.96
N LEU A 95 4.53 10.63 4.56
CA LEU A 95 3.43 9.78 5.00
C LEU A 95 2.95 8.98 3.78
N ALA A 96 3.31 7.69 3.71
CA ALA A 96 2.80 6.81 2.67
C ALA A 96 1.53 6.11 3.16
N VAL A 97 0.50 6.08 2.33
CA VAL A 97 -0.85 5.59 2.67
C VAL A 97 -1.14 4.28 1.95
N GLU A 98 -1.59 3.25 2.66
CA GLU A 98 -2.05 1.99 2.07
C GLU A 98 -3.48 2.13 1.55
N TYR A 99 -3.75 1.54 0.38
CA TYR A 99 -5.12 1.46 -0.13
C TYR A 99 -5.92 0.32 0.52
N PRO A 100 -7.26 0.47 0.65
CA PRO A 100 -8.12 -0.62 1.09
C PRO A 100 -7.95 -1.88 0.23
N GLY A 101 -7.74 -3.03 0.88
CA GLY A 101 -7.55 -4.31 0.20
C GLY A 101 -6.14 -4.58 -0.34
N TYR A 102 -5.19 -3.66 -0.13
CA TYR A 102 -3.76 -3.84 -0.38
C TYR A 102 -2.98 -4.06 0.92
N GLY A 103 -1.81 -4.72 0.81
CA GLY A 103 -0.93 -4.97 1.94
C GLY A 103 -1.64 -5.62 3.12
N VAL A 104 -1.48 -5.03 4.31
CA VAL A 104 -2.17 -5.45 5.55
C VAL A 104 -3.50 -4.74 5.78
N CYS A 105 -3.92 -3.84 4.89
CA CYS A 105 -5.16 -3.10 5.04
C CYS A 105 -6.34 -4.01 4.74
N GLU A 106 -7.12 -4.32 5.77
CA GLU A 106 -8.41 -4.97 5.60
C GLU A 106 -9.35 -4.05 4.79
N GLY A 107 -10.21 -4.67 3.97
CA GLY A 107 -11.13 -3.93 3.12
C GLY A 107 -11.24 -4.53 1.73
N LYS A 108 -12.10 -3.90 0.94
CA LYS A 108 -12.34 -4.25 -0.46
C LYS A 108 -11.65 -3.21 -1.34
N THR A 109 -11.02 -3.65 -2.43
CA THR A 109 -10.55 -2.73 -3.45
C THR A 109 -11.76 -2.15 -4.16
N ASP A 110 -12.13 -0.92 -3.84
CA ASP A 110 -13.07 -0.10 -4.58
C ASP A 110 -12.32 1.03 -5.30
N GLU A 111 -12.74 1.33 -6.53
CA GLU A 111 -12.45 2.61 -7.19
C GLU A 111 -13.54 3.62 -6.83
#